data_AF-Q3MUX3-F1
#
_entry.id   AF-Q3MUX3-F1
#
_cell.length_a   1.000
_cell.length_b   1.000
_cell.length_c   1.000
_cell.angle_alpha   90.00
_cell.angle_beta   90.00
_cell.angle_gamma   90.00
#
_symmetry.space_group_name_H-M   'P 1'
#
loop_
_entity.id
_entity.type
_entity.pdbx_description
1 polymer ?
#
loop_
_entity_poly.entity_id
_entity_poly.type
_entity_poly.pdbx_seq_one_letter_code
_entity_poly.pdbx_strand_id
1 'polypeptide(L)'
;RDGLKTAEGKPLRYDKVFYIGENDLYVLRDEKGKYKTYETIGESYADTTEVMRRLIPTHVVFNGRAGALTGKNALAAKVGETVMIVHSQANRDTRPHLIGGHGDY
;
A
#
# COMPACT_ATOMS: atom_id res chain seq x y z
N ARG A 1 -14.25 -12.64 -21.52
CA ARG A 1 -13.05 -12.88 -20.68
C ARG A 1 -13.40 -14.00 -19.71
N ASP A 2 -12.49 -14.95 -19.50
CA ASP A 2 -12.74 -16.24 -18.81
C ASP A 2 -12.71 -16.21 -17.28
N GLY A 3 -12.49 -15.03 -16.68
CA GLY A 3 -12.45 -14.85 -15.22
C GLY A 3 -11.20 -15.42 -14.55
N LEU A 4 -11.15 -15.29 -13.21
CA LEU A 4 -10.12 -15.94 -12.40
C LEU A 4 -10.40 -17.43 -12.29
N LYS A 5 -9.33 -18.22 -12.30
CA LYS A 5 -9.38 -19.67 -12.15
C LYS A 5 -8.37 -20.13 -11.11
N THR A 6 -8.66 -21.21 -10.41
CA THR A 6 -7.70 -21.89 -9.51
C THR A 6 -6.59 -22.58 -10.32
N ALA A 7 -5.60 -23.15 -9.65
CA ALA A 7 -4.54 -23.93 -10.28
C ALA A 7 -5.09 -25.13 -11.11
N GLU A 8 -6.23 -25.71 -10.70
CA GLU A 8 -6.91 -26.80 -11.40
C GLU A 8 -7.84 -26.31 -12.54
N GLY A 9 -7.84 -25.00 -12.82
CA GLY A 9 -8.64 -24.39 -13.89
C GLY A 9 -10.12 -24.17 -13.54
N LYS A 10 -10.54 -24.38 -12.29
CA LYS A 10 -11.92 -24.14 -11.84
C LYS A 10 -12.17 -22.64 -11.66
N PRO A 11 -13.37 -22.11 -11.99
CA PRO A 11 -13.68 -20.69 -11.76
C PRO A 11 -13.53 -20.32 -10.28
N LEU A 12 -12.78 -19.25 -10.00
CA LEU A 12 -12.63 -18.66 -8.67
C LEU A 12 -13.51 -17.43 -8.54
N ARG A 13 -14.37 -17.41 -7.52
CA ARG A 13 -15.30 -16.30 -7.25
C ARG A 13 -14.98 -15.65 -5.91
N TYR A 14 -15.23 -14.35 -5.83
CA TYR A 14 -15.12 -13.55 -4.61
C TYR A 14 -16.41 -12.76 -4.41
N ASP A 15 -16.78 -12.54 -3.16
CA ASP A 15 -17.95 -11.75 -2.76
C ASP A 15 -17.61 -10.25 -2.68
N LYS A 16 -16.34 -9.96 -2.38
CA LYS A 16 -15.84 -8.59 -2.19
C LYS A 16 -14.43 -8.44 -2.74
N VAL A 17 -14.11 -7.24 -3.20
CA VAL A 17 -12.77 -6.86 -3.61
C VAL A 17 -12.31 -5.60 -2.88
N PHE A 18 -11.06 -5.59 -2.45
CA PHE A 18 -10.37 -4.39 -1.99
C PHE A 18 -9.13 -4.14 -2.84
N TYR A 19 -8.86 -2.87 -3.11
CA TYR A 19 -7.62 -2.43 -3.74
C TYR A 19 -6.80 -1.64 -2.71
N ILE A 20 -5.57 -2.09 -2.47
CA ILE A 20 -4.63 -1.50 -1.53
C ILE A 20 -3.43 -1.01 -2.33
N GLY A 21 -3.29 0.32 -2.38
CA GLY A 21 -2.11 0.97 -2.92
C GLY A 21 -1.11 1.22 -1.80
N GLU A 22 0.09 0.64 -1.92
CA GLU A 22 1.20 0.93 -1.01
C GLU A 22 2.14 1.96 -1.64
N ASN A 23 2.54 2.96 -0.86
CA ASN A 23 3.44 4.03 -1.29
C ASN A 23 4.62 4.17 -0.33
N ASP A 24 5.83 4.10 -0.88
CA ASP A 24 7.07 4.49 -0.22
C ASP A 24 7.36 5.99 -0.47
N LEU A 25 7.38 6.79 0.60
CA LEU A 25 7.49 8.25 0.54
C LEU A 25 8.84 8.74 1.09
N TYR A 26 9.41 9.74 0.43
CA TYR A 26 10.75 10.26 0.69
C TYR A 26 10.68 11.75 1.05
N VAL A 27 10.45 12.06 2.34
CA VAL A 27 10.28 13.43 2.83
C VAL A 27 11.53 13.88 3.58
N LEU A 28 12.19 14.94 3.12
CA LEU A 28 13.41 15.44 3.77
C LEU A 28 13.14 15.91 5.22
N ARG A 29 14.08 15.62 6.12
CA ARG A 29 14.14 16.18 7.47
C ARG A 29 15.17 17.31 7.53
N ASP A 30 14.88 18.36 8.29
CA ASP A 30 15.81 19.43 8.60
C ASP A 30 16.90 18.98 9.60
N GLU A 31 17.83 19.88 9.92
CA GLU A 31 18.93 19.63 10.86
C GLU A 31 18.45 19.28 12.28
N LYS A 32 17.21 19.64 12.63
CA LYS A 32 16.58 19.33 13.92
C LYS A 32 15.76 18.04 13.87
N GLY A 33 15.76 17.34 12.73
CA GLY A 33 15.03 16.10 12.51
C GLY A 33 13.55 16.27 12.18
N LYS A 34 13.05 17.50 11.98
CA LYS A 34 11.65 17.75 11.62
C LYS A 34 11.46 17.61 10.11
N TYR A 35 10.36 17.01 9.67
CA TYR A 35 10.03 16.98 8.24
C TYR A 35 9.80 18.39 7.69
N LYS A 36 10.41 18.69 6.54
CA LYS A 36 10.24 19.97 5.86
C LYS A 36 8.85 20.07 5.21
N THR A 37 8.38 21.32 5.12
CA THR A 37 7.20 21.72 4.33
C THR A 37 7.66 22.68 3.24
N TYR A 38 7.02 22.62 2.08
CA TYR A 38 7.35 23.44 0.91
C TYR A 38 6.11 24.24 0.50
N GLU A 39 6.30 25.43 -0.05
CA GLU A 39 5.17 26.26 -0.52
C GLU A 39 4.65 25.76 -1.87
N THR A 40 5.56 25.26 -2.71
CA THR A 40 5.24 24.68 -4.01
C THR A 40 5.81 23.27 -4.18
N ILE A 41 5.25 22.50 -5.10
CA ILE A 41 5.76 21.15 -5.42
C ILE A 41 7.18 21.23 -5.99
N GLY A 42 7.49 22.27 -6.78
CA GLY A 42 8.80 22.44 -7.42
C GLY A 42 9.95 22.61 -6.43
N GLU A 43 9.73 23.33 -5.33
CA GLU A 43 10.72 23.51 -4.26
C GLU A 43 11.14 22.19 -3.60
N SER A 44 10.24 21.20 -3.56
CA SER A 44 10.51 19.90 -2.95
C SER A 44 11.38 18.98 -3.81
N TYR A 45 11.56 19.29 -5.09
CA TYR A 45 12.09 18.34 -6.07
C TYR A 45 13.51 17.88 -5.76
N ALA A 46 14.44 18.82 -5.53
CA ALA A 46 15.84 18.51 -5.27
C ALA A 46 16.00 17.73 -3.95
N ASP A 47 15.38 18.23 -2.89
CA ASP A 47 15.39 17.63 -1.56
C ASP A 47 14.80 16.20 -1.59
N THR A 48 13.66 16.00 -2.25
CA THR A 48 13.01 14.69 -2.40
C THR A 48 13.89 13.72 -3.18
N THR A 49 14.48 14.18 -4.29
CA THR A 49 15.38 13.37 -5.11
C THR A 49 16.62 12.92 -4.32
N GLU A 50 17.17 13.77 -3.47
CA GLU A 50 18.30 13.41 -2.61
C GLU A 50 17.92 12.30 -1.62
N VAL A 51 16.75 12.39 -0.99
CA VAL A 51 16.27 11.36 -0.05
C VAL A 51 15.97 10.05 -0.78
N MET A 52 15.36 10.10 -1.97
CA MET A 52 15.10 8.92 -2.81
C MET A 52 16.37 8.14 -3.14
N ARG A 53 17.48 8.84 -3.46
CA ARG A 53 18.77 8.20 -3.78
C ARG A 53 19.35 7.37 -2.64
N ARG A 54 18.89 7.57 -1.40
CA ARG A 54 19.30 6.77 -0.24
C ARG A 54 18.57 5.43 -0.14
N LEU A 55 17.50 5.21 -0.91
CA LEU A 55 16.68 4.00 -0.95
C LEU A 55 15.99 3.62 0.38
N ILE A 56 15.97 4.55 1.34
CA ILE A 56 15.34 4.38 2.65
C ILE A 56 14.13 5.31 2.69
N PRO A 57 12.90 4.79 2.52
CA PRO A 57 11.71 5.63 2.62
C PRO A 57 11.50 6.11 4.05
N THR A 58 11.00 7.32 4.16
CA THR A 58 10.65 7.92 5.46
C THR A 58 9.29 7.44 5.97
N HIS A 59 8.41 7.06 5.05
CA HIS A 59 7.11 6.47 5.34
C HIS A 59 6.79 5.40 4.30
N VAL A 60 6.14 4.33 4.74
CA VAL A 60 5.50 3.35 3.87
C VAL A 60 4.06 3.26 4.32
N VAL A 61 3.11 3.59 3.44
CA VAL A 61 1.70 3.77 3.81
C VAL A 61 0.77 3.09 2.82
N PHE A 62 -0.35 2.58 3.33
CA PHE A 62 -1.49 2.20 2.51
C PHE A 62 -2.40 3.40 2.25
N ASN A 63 -2.89 3.51 1.03
CA ASN A 63 -3.89 4.49 0.58
C ASN A 63 -3.57 5.93 1.01
N GLY A 64 -2.30 6.32 0.90
CA GLY A 64 -1.82 7.70 0.98
C GLY A 64 -1.53 8.27 2.37
N ARG A 65 -1.84 7.58 3.49
CA ARG A 65 -1.46 8.05 4.84
C ARG A 65 -1.37 6.94 5.89
N ALA A 66 -0.62 7.19 6.96
CA ALA A 66 -0.60 6.30 8.11
C ALA A 66 -2.02 6.11 8.68
N GLY A 67 -2.42 4.85 8.89
CA GLY A 67 -3.74 4.50 9.42
C GLY A 67 -4.92 4.72 8.45
N ALA A 68 -4.68 4.95 7.15
CA ALA A 68 -5.78 5.20 6.19
C ALA A 68 -6.87 4.12 6.21
N LEU A 69 -6.48 2.85 6.37
CA LEU A 69 -7.34 1.67 6.38
C LEU A 69 -7.60 1.13 7.81
N THR A 70 -7.69 2.02 8.80
CA THR A 70 -7.88 1.66 10.22
C THR A 70 -9.07 2.36 10.86
N GLY A 71 -9.46 1.92 12.05
CA GLY A 71 -10.56 2.51 12.82
C GLY A 71 -11.88 2.46 12.05
N LYS A 72 -12.51 3.62 11.86
CA LYS A 72 -13.78 3.73 11.10
C LYS A 72 -13.64 3.36 9.62
N ASN A 73 -12.41 3.38 9.08
CA ASN A 73 -12.11 3.05 7.69
C ASN A 73 -11.53 1.64 7.54
N ALA A 74 -11.62 0.81 8.59
CA ALA A 74 -11.13 -0.57 8.52
C ALA A 74 -11.88 -1.36 7.44
N LEU A 75 -11.15 -2.19 6.72
CA LEU A 75 -11.74 -3.13 5.77
C LEU A 75 -12.60 -4.15 6.52
N ALA A 76 -13.81 -4.41 6.04
CA ALA A 76 -14.77 -5.28 6.71
C ALA A 76 -15.25 -6.42 5.80
N ALA A 77 -15.27 -7.62 6.37
CA ALA A 77 -15.81 -8.83 5.77
C ALA A 77 -16.59 -9.63 6.83
N LYS A 78 -17.38 -10.60 6.38
CA LYS A 78 -18.10 -11.54 7.26
C LYS A 78 -17.51 -12.94 7.13
N VAL A 79 -17.64 -13.74 8.19
CA VAL A 79 -17.29 -15.17 8.13
C VAL A 79 -18.06 -15.81 6.97
N GLY A 80 -17.34 -16.54 6.11
CA GLY A 80 -17.88 -17.17 4.92
C GLY A 80 -17.81 -16.32 3.64
N GLU A 81 -17.47 -15.02 3.71
CA GLU A 81 -17.17 -14.23 2.50
C GLU A 81 -15.76 -14.53 1.98
N THR A 82 -15.63 -14.73 0.67
CA THR A 82 -14.35 -14.75 -0.02
C THR A 82 -13.98 -13.33 -0.46
N VAL A 83 -12.82 -12.85 -0.03
CA VAL A 83 -12.35 -11.49 -0.33
C VAL A 83 -11.13 -11.53 -1.23
N MET A 84 -11.21 -10.86 -2.39
CA MET A 84 -10.05 -10.60 -3.24
C MET A 84 -9.35 -9.31 -2.77
N ILE A 85 -8.08 -9.41 -2.42
CA ILE A 85 -7.26 -8.25 -2.07
C ILE A 85 -6.24 -8.04 -3.18
N VAL A 86 -6.41 -6.97 -3.96
CA VAL A 86 -5.43 -6.54 -4.94
C VAL A 86 -4.48 -5.58 -4.25
N HIS A 87 -3.20 -5.97 -4.15
CA HIS A 87 -2.15 -5.15 -3.57
C HIS A 87 -1.20 -4.67 -4.67
N SER A 88 -0.91 -3.38 -4.72
CA SER A 88 0.06 -2.83 -5.66
C SER A 88 1.14 -2.01 -4.97
N GLN A 89 2.35 -2.15 -5.49
CA GLN A 89 3.51 -1.32 -5.16
C GLN A 89 4.22 -1.06 -6.48
N ALA A 90 4.43 0.22 -6.83
CA ALA A 90 4.94 0.63 -8.13
C ALA A 90 6.47 0.88 -8.18
N ASN A 91 7.15 1.04 -7.04
CA ASN A 91 8.53 1.52 -6.95
C ASN A 91 9.47 0.62 -6.11
N ARG A 92 8.94 -0.18 -5.19
CA ARG A 92 9.72 -0.95 -4.20
C ARG A 92 9.02 -2.25 -3.83
N ASP A 93 9.79 -3.30 -3.56
CA ASP A 93 9.22 -4.57 -3.13
C ASP A 93 8.44 -4.45 -1.81
N THR A 94 7.36 -5.21 -1.73
CA THR A 94 6.51 -5.40 -0.55
C THR A 94 6.19 -6.87 -0.34
N ARG A 95 5.79 -7.21 0.88
CA ARG A 95 5.47 -8.59 1.31
C ARG A 95 4.16 -8.58 2.12
N PRO A 96 2.99 -8.49 1.46
CA PRO A 96 1.72 -8.43 2.15
C PRO A 96 1.51 -9.66 3.03
N HIS A 97 0.86 -9.46 4.18
CA HIS A 97 0.52 -10.54 5.10
C HIS A 97 -0.82 -10.24 5.77
N LEU A 98 -1.64 -11.28 5.90
CA LEU A 98 -2.90 -11.24 6.65
C LEU A 98 -2.68 -11.91 8.01
N ILE A 99 -2.50 -11.11 9.06
CA ILE A 99 -2.31 -11.63 10.42
C ILE A 99 -3.54 -12.43 10.84
N GLY A 100 -3.35 -13.71 11.17
CA GLY A 100 -4.44 -14.62 11.55
C GLY A 100 -5.19 -15.26 10.38
N GLY A 101 -4.74 -15.06 9.14
CA GLY A 101 -5.29 -15.67 7.93
C GLY A 101 -4.21 -16.11 6.94
N HIS A 102 -4.61 -16.40 5.71
CA HIS A 102 -3.73 -16.86 4.63
C HIS A 102 -4.17 -16.28 3.27
N GLY A 103 -3.34 -16.45 2.24
CA GLY A 103 -3.76 -16.36 0.84
C GLY A 103 -4.06 -17.77 0.36
N ASP A 104 -5.35 -18.08 0.17
CA ASP A 104 -5.82 -19.46 0.02
C ASP A 104 -5.63 -20.06 -1.38
N TYR A 105 -5.54 -19.22 -2.41
CA TYR A 105 -5.51 -19.60 -3.82
C TYR A 105 -4.31 -19.02 -4.56
#